data_AF-A0A1L9RSI1-F1
#
_entry.id   AF-A0A1L9RSI1-F1
#
_cell.length_a   1.000
_cell.length_b   1.000
_cell.length_c   1.000
_cell.angle_alpha   90.00
_cell.angle_beta   90.00
_cell.angle_gamma   90.00
#
_symmetry.space_group_name_H-M   'P 1'
#
loop_
_entity.id
_entity.type
_entity.pdbx_description
1 polymer ?
#
loop_
_entity_poly.entity_id
_entity_poly.type
_entity_poly.pdbx_seq_one_letter_code
_entity_poly.pdbx_strand_id
1 'polypeptide(L)'
;MSFFFPTDFGPEYKATNIWMRHGAVLCSSLGLILLATRHIHPYTILFLVPVIWSFIDYTLHLREIKINPIVNLACDLLSTISLVWNIPFAVFAGLWNLSCVTIIMAILFAGAASFHACLFWRARMQVWGESEAIHLPL
;
A
#
# COMPACT_ATOMS: atom_id res chain seq x y z
N MET A 1 3.12 -11.49 -18.91
CA MET A 1 2.69 -10.07 -18.83
C MET A 1 3.79 -9.21 -18.23
N SER A 2 3.86 -7.92 -18.58
CA SER A 2 4.71 -6.97 -17.87
C SER A 2 4.14 -6.65 -16.48
N PHE A 3 4.97 -6.73 -15.44
CA PHE A 3 4.56 -6.42 -14.07
C PHE A 3 4.19 -4.94 -13.90
N PHE A 4 4.94 -4.05 -14.56
CA PHE A 4 4.77 -2.60 -14.47
C PHE A 4 3.79 -2.03 -15.50
N PHE A 5 3.58 -2.72 -16.62
CA PHE A 5 2.69 -2.26 -17.69
C PHE A 5 1.72 -3.38 -18.10
N PRO A 6 0.79 -3.78 -17.22
CA PRO A 6 -0.18 -4.80 -17.56
C PRO A 6 -1.17 -4.27 -18.61
N THR A 7 -1.34 -5.01 -19.70
CA THR A 7 -2.30 -4.74 -20.78
C THR A 7 -3.50 -5.69 -20.76
N ASP A 8 -3.47 -6.70 -19.89
CA ASP A 8 -4.56 -7.65 -19.68
C ASP A 8 -4.82 -7.77 -18.16
N PHE A 9 -6.09 -7.62 -17.78
CA PHE A 9 -6.55 -7.56 -16.38
C PHE A 9 -7.21 -8.87 -15.92
N GLY A 10 -6.79 -9.99 -16.53
CA GLY A 10 -7.23 -11.34 -16.23
C GLY A 10 -6.79 -11.91 -14.87
N PRO A 11 -6.91 -13.24 -14.67
CA PRO A 11 -6.67 -13.91 -13.39
C PRO A 11 -5.26 -13.69 -12.82
N GLU A 12 -4.23 -13.66 -13.66
CA GLU A 12 -2.84 -13.44 -13.22
C GLU A 12 -2.63 -12.04 -12.64
N TYR A 13 -3.23 -11.01 -13.25
CA TYR A 13 -3.21 -9.64 -12.76
C TYR A 13 -3.83 -9.56 -11.35
N LYS A 14 -4.98 -10.22 -11.17
CA LYS A 14 -5.68 -10.29 -9.88
C LYS A 14 -4.84 -11.04 -8.83
N ALA A 15 -4.28 -12.20 -9.17
CA ALA A 15 -3.43 -12.97 -8.27
C ALA A 15 -2.21 -12.17 -7.80
N THR A 16 -1.58 -11.42 -8.71
CA THR A 16 -0.44 -10.54 -8.39
C THR A 16 -0.86 -9.40 -7.45
N ASN A 17 -2.01 -8.76 -7.72
CA ASN A 17 -2.55 -7.70 -6.84
C ASN A 17 -2.86 -8.24 -5.44
N ILE A 18 -3.45 -9.43 -5.35
CA ILE A 18 -3.72 -10.11 -4.07
C ILE A 18 -2.41 -10.35 -3.32
N TRP A 19 -1.37 -10.84 -3.98
CA TRP A 19 -0.07 -11.07 -3.34
C TRP A 19 0.55 -9.78 -2.80
N MET A 20 0.51 -8.69 -3.58
CA MET A 20 0.98 -7.37 -3.11
C MET A 20 0.17 -6.85 -1.92
N ARG A 21 -1.14 -7.10 -1.89
CA ARG A 21 -2.01 -6.75 -0.75
C ARG A 21 -1.64 -7.52 0.51
N HIS A 22 -1.33 -8.81 0.40
CA HIS A 22 -0.80 -9.58 1.54
C HIS A 22 0.51 -9.00 2.05
N GLY A 23 1.42 -8.64 1.15
CA GLY A 23 2.67 -7.95 1.49
C GLY A 23 2.42 -6.64 2.23
N ALA A 24 1.50 -5.80 1.72
CA ALA A 24 1.13 -4.54 2.35
C ALA A 24 0.54 -4.74 3.76
N VAL A 25 -0.39 -5.68 3.94
CA VAL A 25 -0.97 -6.01 5.26
C VAL A 25 0.10 -6.46 6.24
N LEU A 26 0.97 -7.40 5.84
CA LEU A 26 2.02 -7.94 6.72
C LEU A 26 3.01 -6.85 7.13
N CYS A 27 3.56 -6.11 6.17
CA CYS A 27 4.51 -5.03 6.42
C CYS A 27 3.90 -3.93 7.30
N SER A 28 2.69 -3.47 6.98
CA SER A 28 2.02 -2.40 7.72
C SER A 28 1.67 -2.82 9.14
N SER A 29 1.16 -4.05 9.32
CA SER A 29 0.78 -4.58 10.64
C SER A 29 1.98 -4.79 11.55
N LEU A 30 3.05 -5.41 11.04
CA LEU A 30 4.29 -5.61 11.80
C LEU A 30 4.93 -4.27 12.16
N GLY A 31 4.97 -3.32 11.22
CA GLY A 31 5.44 -1.97 11.48
C GLY A 31 4.63 -1.27 12.58
N LEU A 32 3.30 -1.40 12.54
CA LEU A 32 2.41 -0.81 13.56
C LEU A 32 2.60 -1.46 14.94
N ILE A 33 2.77 -2.78 15.01
CA ILE A 33 3.05 -3.48 16.27
C ILE A 33 4.36 -2.94 16.88
N LEU A 34 5.42 -2.82 16.08
CA LEU A 34 6.70 -2.26 16.55
C LEU A 34 6.58 -0.78 16.95
N LEU A 35 5.74 0.00 16.27
CA LEU A 35 5.47 1.38 16.64
C LEU A 35 4.76 1.45 18.00
N ALA A 36 3.75 0.60 18.22
CA ALA A 36 2.97 0.55 19.45
C ALA A 36 3.81 0.12 20.67
N THR A 37 4.82 -0.74 20.49
CA THR A 37 5.73 -1.12 21.59
C THR A 37 6.72 -0.01 21.96
N ARG A 38 6.99 0.93 21.04
CA ARG A 38 7.96 2.00 21.23
C ARG A 38 7.34 3.29 21.77
N HIS A 39 6.34 3.83 21.09
CA HIS A 39 5.70 5.09 21.47
C HIS A 39 4.30 5.22 20.84
N ILE A 40 3.31 5.55 21.66
CA ILE A 40 2.01 6.03 21.19
C ILE A 40 2.09 7.56 21.20
N HIS A 41 2.30 8.15 20.02
CA HIS A 41 2.30 9.61 19.82
C HIS A 41 1.12 9.99 18.91
N PRO A 42 0.58 11.22 18.97
CA PRO A 42 -0.46 11.68 18.02
C PRO A 42 -0.15 11.38 16.54
N TYR A 43 1.13 11.41 16.14
CA TYR A 43 1.55 11.11 14.76
C TYR A 43 1.45 9.63 14.40
N THR A 44 1.32 8.72 15.38
CA THR A 44 1.03 7.29 15.17
C THR A 44 -0.28 7.09 14.39
N ILE A 45 -1.22 8.05 14.47
CA ILE A 45 -2.46 8.03 13.67
C ILE A 45 -2.17 8.07 12.16
N LEU A 46 -1.11 8.73 11.71
CA LEU A 46 -0.75 8.79 10.29
C LEU A 46 -0.31 7.43 9.74
N PHE A 47 0.17 6.53 10.61
CA PHE A 47 0.50 5.15 10.26
C PHE A 47 -0.71 4.21 10.34
N LEU A 48 -1.83 4.65 10.95
CA LEU A 48 -3.05 3.85 10.96
C LEU A 48 -3.76 3.84 9.60
N VAL A 49 -3.66 4.94 8.83
CA VAL A 49 -4.29 5.03 7.50
C VAL A 49 -3.89 3.88 6.57
N PRO A 50 -2.60 3.62 6.29
CA PRO A 50 -2.18 2.52 5.42
C PRO A 50 -2.55 1.14 5.99
N VAL A 51 -2.57 1.00 7.32
CA VAL A 51 -2.95 -0.25 7.99
C VAL A 51 -4.44 -0.53 7.82
N ILE A 52 -5.29 0.44 8.17
CA ILE A 52 -6.75 0.36 8.04
C ILE A 52 -7.11 0.10 6.58
N TRP A 53 -6.51 0.84 5.65
CA TRP A 53 -6.73 0.63 4.24
C TRP A 53 -6.34 -0.78 3.81
N SER A 54 -5.14 -1.25 4.16
CA SER A 54 -4.69 -2.62 3.87
C SER A 54 -5.68 -3.68 4.38
N PHE A 55 -6.21 -3.53 5.59
CA PHE A 55 -7.21 -4.47 6.15
C PHE A 55 -8.57 -4.40 5.45
N ILE A 56 -9.09 -3.20 5.19
CA ILE A 56 -10.35 -3.01 4.48
C ILE A 56 -10.24 -3.60 3.08
N ASP A 57 -9.19 -3.22 2.36
CA ASP A 57 -8.93 -3.60 0.99
C ASP A 57 -8.71 -5.12 0.84
N TYR A 58 -8.04 -5.74 1.81
CA TYR A 58 -7.94 -7.20 1.93
C TYR A 58 -9.29 -7.87 2.17
N THR A 59 -10.07 -7.36 3.13
CA THR A 59 -11.38 -7.93 3.49
C THR A 59 -12.37 -7.85 2.34
N LEU A 60 -12.39 -6.73 1.61
CA LEU A 60 -13.23 -6.53 0.44
C LEU A 60 -12.85 -7.50 -0.69
N HIS A 61 -11.55 -7.76 -0.87
CA HIS A 61 -11.07 -8.74 -1.85
C HIS A 61 -11.47 -10.17 -1.49
N LEU A 62 -11.33 -10.58 -0.22
CA LEU A 62 -11.77 -11.90 0.25
C LEU A 62 -13.28 -12.13 0.06
N ARG A 63 -14.06 -11.06 0.10
CA ARG A 63 -15.52 -11.09 -0.10
C ARG A 63 -15.94 -10.90 -1.56
N GLU A 64 -14.98 -10.80 -2.48
CA GLU A 64 -15.21 -10.52 -3.90
C GLU A 64 -16.04 -9.23 -4.15
N ILE A 65 -15.98 -8.28 -3.22
CA ILE A 65 -16.72 -7.02 -3.33
C ILE A 65 -15.95 -6.10 -4.29
N LYS A 66 -16.60 -5.72 -5.38
CA LYS A 66 -16.03 -4.77 -6.34
C LYS A 66 -15.94 -3.38 -5.71
N ILE A 67 -14.73 -2.89 -5.52
CA ILE A 67 -14.45 -1.51 -5.12
C ILE A 67 -14.29 -0.67 -6.39
N ASN A 68 -14.76 0.57 -6.35
CA ASN A 68 -14.51 1.53 -7.41
C ASN A 68 -12.98 1.72 -7.59
N PRO A 69 -12.43 1.57 -8.81
CA PRO A 69 -10.99 1.65 -9.05
C PRO A 69 -10.39 3.02 -8.68
N ILE A 70 -11.18 4.10 -8.74
CA ILE A 70 -10.76 5.45 -8.31
C ILE A 70 -10.56 5.50 -6.79
N VAL A 71 -11.42 4.82 -6.02
CA VAL A 71 -11.29 4.75 -4.55
C VAL A 71 -10.03 3.98 -4.18
N ASN A 72 -9.77 2.84 -4.82
CA ASN A 72 -8.52 2.09 -4.63
C ASN A 72 -7.31 2.97 -4.91
N LEU A 73 -7.31 3.66 -6.05
CA LEU A 73 -6.24 4.56 -6.46
C LEU A 73 -6.00 5.68 -5.44
N ALA A 74 -7.06 6.34 -4.96
CA ALA A 74 -6.95 7.41 -3.97
C ALA A 74 -6.40 6.90 -2.63
N CYS A 75 -6.89 5.76 -2.15
CA CYS A 75 -6.47 5.20 -0.86
C CYS A 75 -5.05 4.63 -0.90
N ASP A 76 -4.65 3.97 -1.99
CA ASP A 76 -3.27 3.50 -2.19
C ASP A 76 -2.29 4.69 -2.29
N LEU A 77 -2.66 5.75 -3.01
CA LEU A 77 -1.85 6.97 -3.09
C LEU A 77 -1.67 7.62 -1.71
N LEU A 78 -2.77 7.79 -0.96
CA LEU A 78 -2.73 8.39 0.37
C LEU A 78 -1.87 7.55 1.33
N SER A 79 -1.97 6.23 1.23
CA SER A 79 -1.17 5.27 2.01
C SER A 79 0.31 5.41 1.70
N THR A 80 0.68 5.46 0.42
CA THR A 80 2.06 5.67 -0.02
C THR A 80 2.61 7.01 0.46
N ILE A 81 1.88 8.12 0.27
CA ILE A 81 2.33 9.45 0.69
C ILE A 81 2.52 9.49 2.21
N SER A 82 1.56 8.95 2.97
CA SER A 82 1.63 8.92 4.43
C SER A 82 2.86 8.15 4.92
N LEU A 83 3.18 7.01 4.31
CA LEU A 83 4.36 6.24 4.69
C LEU A 83 5.66 6.92 4.25
N VAL A 84 5.77 7.34 2.99
CA VAL A 84 6.98 7.98 2.43
C VAL A 84 7.35 9.25 3.20
N TRP A 85 6.37 10.05 3.60
CA TRP A 85 6.62 11.24 4.41
C TRP A 85 7.20 10.93 5.78
N ASN A 86 6.77 9.82 6.41
CA ASN A 86 7.12 9.50 7.78
C ASN A 86 8.37 8.60 7.93
N ILE A 87 8.75 7.84 6.89
CA ILE A 87 9.92 6.95 6.91
C ILE A 87 11.23 7.70 7.25
N PRO A 88 11.57 8.86 6.64
CA PRO A 88 12.81 9.57 6.97
C PRO A 88 12.91 9.97 8.43
N PHE A 89 11.79 10.40 9.04
CA PHE A 89 11.75 10.74 10.46
C PHE A 89 11.97 9.50 11.34
N ALA A 90 11.38 8.36 10.98
CA ALA A 90 11.60 7.10 11.69
C ALA A 90 13.06 6.64 11.59
N VAL A 91 13.68 6.71 10.41
CA VAL A 91 15.10 6.35 10.22
C VAL A 91 16.00 7.28 11.01
N PHE A 92 15.78 8.59 10.94
CA PHE A 92 16.57 9.58 11.69
C PHE A 92 16.46 9.35 13.20
N ALA A 93 15.24 9.16 13.72
CA ALA A 93 15.02 8.83 15.12
C ALA A 93 15.70 7.50 15.52
N GLY A 94 15.71 6.52 14.63
CA GLY A 94 16.38 5.23 14.85
C GLY A 94 17.90 5.37 14.95
N LEU A 95 18.51 6.13 14.03
CA LEU A 95 19.95 6.39 14.04
C LEU A 95 20.36 7.22 15.26
N TRP A 96 19.61 8.27 15.58
CA TRP A 96 19.88 9.15 16.73
C TRP A 96 19.84 8.40 18.06
N ASN A 97 18.89 7.47 18.21
CA ASN A 97 18.74 6.67 19.44
C ASN A 97 19.45 5.31 19.37
N LEU A 98 20.26 5.04 18.34
CA LEU A 98 20.94 3.76 18.09
C LEU A 98 20.00 2.55 18.24
N SER A 99 18.78 2.69 17.72
CA SER A 99 17.69 1.73 17.90
C SER A 99 17.52 0.84 16.68
N CYS A 100 17.99 -0.41 16.75
CA CYS A 100 17.76 -1.41 15.71
C CYS A 100 16.26 -1.65 15.46
N VAL A 101 15.43 -1.62 16.51
CA VAL A 101 13.97 -1.80 16.39
C VAL A 101 13.34 -0.71 15.53
N THR A 102 13.77 0.54 15.68
CA THR A 102 13.22 1.67 14.92
C THR A 102 13.65 1.61 13.46
N ILE A 103 14.86 1.12 13.18
CA ILE A 103 15.35 0.90 11.81
C ILE A 103 14.56 -0.23 11.13
N ILE A 104 14.34 -1.36 11.82
CA ILE A 104 13.53 -2.48 11.30
C ILE A 104 12.09 -2.02 11.02
N MET A 105 11.50 -1.24 11.93
CA MET A 105 10.18 -0.64 11.74
C MET A 105 10.12 0.25 10.49
N ALA A 106 11.14 1.08 10.26
CA ALA A 106 11.21 1.92 9.06
C ALA A 106 11.33 1.08 7.77
N ILE A 107 12.08 -0.03 7.79
CA ILE A 107 12.19 -0.97 6.66
C ILE A 107 10.83 -1.61 6.36
N LEU A 108 10.09 -2.04 7.39
CA LEU A 108 8.74 -2.60 7.21
C LEU A 108 7.79 -1.58 6.60
N PHE A 109 7.78 -0.34 7.09
CA PHE A 109 6.97 0.72 6.50
C PHE A 109 7.39 1.09 5.08
N ALA A 110 8.69 1.02 4.75
CA ALA A 110 9.17 1.18 3.37
C ALA A 110 8.69 0.06 2.44
N GLY A 111 8.67 -1.18 2.95
CA GLY A 111 8.07 -2.32 2.24
C GLY A 111 6.59 -2.09 1.95
N ALA A 112 5.81 -1.69 2.97
CA ALA A 112 4.40 -1.34 2.80
C ALA A 112 4.18 -0.21 1.79
N ALA A 113 4.99 0.85 1.86
CA ALA A 113 4.92 1.97 0.92
C ALA A 113 5.16 1.53 -0.52
N SER A 114 6.12 0.62 -0.73
CA SER A 114 6.43 0.04 -2.04
C SER A 114 5.27 -0.80 -2.58
N PHE A 115 4.63 -1.62 -1.75
CA PHE A 115 3.44 -2.36 -2.16
C PHE A 115 2.27 -1.46 -2.55
N HIS A 116 1.95 -0.44 -1.73
CA HIS A 116 0.91 0.53 -2.09
C HIS A 116 1.25 1.33 -3.34
N ALA A 117 2.52 1.69 -3.56
CA ALA A 117 2.93 2.39 -4.77
C ALA A 117 2.74 1.53 -6.03
N CYS A 118 3.09 0.24 -5.95
CA CYS A 118 2.86 -0.72 -7.03
C CYS A 118 1.36 -0.96 -7.29
N LEU A 119 0.55 -1.07 -6.24
CA LEU A 119 -0.91 -1.22 -6.35
C LEU A 119 -1.56 0.02 -6.97
N PHE A 120 -1.16 1.22 -6.50
CA PHE A 120 -1.56 2.50 -7.09
C PHE A 120 -1.25 2.56 -8.58
N TRP A 121 -0.02 2.22 -8.96
CA TRP A 121 0.42 2.25 -10.35
C TRP A 121 -0.40 1.31 -11.23
N ARG A 122 -0.68 0.10 -10.74
CA ARG A 122 -1.46 -0.90 -11.48
C ARG A 122 -2.93 -0.52 -11.58
N ALA A 123 -3.52 0.01 -10.51
CA ALA A 123 -4.87 0.56 -10.53
C ALA A 123 -5.00 1.70 -11.54
N ARG A 124 -3.99 2.58 -11.64
CA ARG A 124 -3.94 3.64 -12.67
C ARG A 124 -3.97 3.05 -14.08
N MET A 125 -3.18 2.01 -14.35
CA MET A 125 -3.16 1.36 -15.66
C MET A 125 -4.50 0.72 -16.02
N GLN A 126 -5.19 0.15 -15.02
CA GLN A 126 -6.54 -0.37 -15.21
C GLN A 126 -7.54 0.74 -15.58
N VAL A 127 -7.56 1.84 -14.83
CA VAL A 127 -8.44 2.99 -15.12
C VAL A 127 -8.17 3.55 -16.52
N TRP A 128 -6.88 3.64 -16.91
CA TRP A 128 -6.48 4.10 -18.23
C TRP A 128 -6.98 3.16 -19.34
N GLY A 129 -6.76 1.85 -19.20
CA GLY A 129 -7.23 0.87 -20.17
C GLY A 129 -8.75 0.80 -20.30
N GLU A 130 -9.48 0.92 -19.18
CA GLU A 130 -10.94 1.02 -19.19
C GLU A 130 -11.43 2.29 -19.90
N SER A 131 -10.69 3.40 -19.78
CA SER A 131 -11.04 4.66 -20.45
C SER A 131 -10.81 4.60 -21.97
N GLU A 132 -9.71 3.98 -22.42
CA GLU A 132 -9.44 3.80 -23.86
C GLU A 132 -10.47 2.89 -24.54
N ALA A 133 -10.94 1.84 -23.85
CA ALA A 133 -11.96 0.94 -24.35
C ALA A 133 -13.32 1.63 -24.60
N ILE A 134 -13.62 2.73 -23.89
CA ILE A 134 -14.85 3.51 -24.07
C ILE A 134 -14.79 4.40 -25.32
N HIS A 135 -13.58 4.75 -25.79
CA HIS A 135 -13.37 5.67 -26.91
C HIS A 135 -13.12 5.02 -28.27
N LEU A 136 -13.07 3.68 -28.33
CA LEU A 136 -13.00 2.96 -29.59
C LEU A 136 -14.42 2.76 -30.15
N PRO A 137 -14.77 3.35 -31.31
CA PRO A 137 -16.04 3.06 -31.95
C PRO A 137 -16.05 1.60 -32.41
N LEU A 138 -17.11 0.87 -32.03
CA LEU A 138 -17.48 -0.43 -32.60
C LEU A 138 -17.67 -0.32 -34.11
#